data_AF-A0A524AB85-F1
#
_entry.id   AF-A0A524AB85-F1
#
_cell.length_a   1.000
_cell.length_b   1.000
_cell.length_c   1.000
_cell.angle_alpha   90.00
_cell.angle_beta   90.00
_cell.angle_gamma   90.00
#
_symmetry.space_group_name_H-M   'P 1'
#
loop_
_entity.id
_entity.type
_entity.pdbx_description
1 polymer ?
#
loop_
_entity_poly.entity_id
_entity_poly.type
_entity_poly.pdbx_seq_one_letter_code
_entity_poly.pdbx_strand_id
1 'polypeptide(L)'
;TFEAAVRVMLKGKVPVMGGVVPGQTTDAVAAMLASSSKSELLVFFTDVGGVYTADPKLNPRAKKFKLMTVRELMKLVAAKKMKPGISIVIDPVGAKLIQRTGIRTLVLGRREIKRLPEILRGAKHSGTTIVPG
;
A
#
# COMPACT_ATOMS: atom_id res chain seq x y z
N THR A 1 19.52 1.03 -6.04
CA THR A 1 19.00 -0.35 -6.01
C THR A 1 18.39 -0.63 -4.64
N PHE A 2 17.64 -1.73 -4.49
CA PHE A 2 17.09 -2.13 -3.18
C PHE A 2 18.20 -2.44 -2.16
N GLU A 3 19.27 -3.10 -2.58
CA GLU A 3 20.43 -3.37 -1.71
C GLU A 3 21.08 -2.09 -1.18
N ALA A 4 21.21 -1.05 -2.02
CA ALA A 4 21.75 0.22 -1.58
C ALA A 4 20.87 0.87 -0.50
N ALA A 5 19.55 0.79 -0.65
CA ALA A 5 18.62 1.30 0.36
C ALA A 5 18.72 0.51 1.68
N VAL A 6 18.80 -0.82 1.62
CA VAL A 6 19.02 -1.65 2.81
C VAL A 6 20.35 -1.31 3.49
N ARG A 7 21.43 -1.09 2.74
CA ARG A 7 22.72 -0.65 3.31
C ARG A 7 22.63 0.72 3.99
N VAL A 8 21.83 1.64 3.48
CA VAL A 8 21.56 2.93 4.13
C VAL A 8 20.79 2.74 5.44
N MET A 9 19.78 1.86 5.45
CA MET A 9 19.03 1.51 6.67
C MET A 9 19.94 0.91 7.75
N LEU A 10 20.84 -0.01 7.39
CA LEU A 10 21.79 -0.63 8.31
C LEU A 10 22.78 0.36 8.95
N LYS A 11 22.97 1.54 8.33
CA LYS A 11 23.76 2.65 8.88
C LYS A 11 22.93 3.61 9.75
N GLY A 12 21.69 3.24 10.09
CA GLY A 12 20.78 4.07 10.89
C GLY A 12 20.19 5.27 10.13
N LYS A 13 20.23 5.26 8.79
CA LYS A 13 19.70 6.35 7.95
C LYS A 13 18.41 5.95 7.24
N VAL A 14 17.61 6.94 6.82
CA VAL A 14 16.36 6.73 6.09
C VAL A 14 16.61 6.88 4.59
N PRO A 15 16.52 5.79 3.79
CA PRO A 15 16.64 5.91 2.34
C PRO A 15 15.37 6.52 1.72
N VAL A 16 15.57 7.33 0.69
CA VAL A 16 14.49 7.83 -0.19
C VAL A 16 14.72 7.25 -1.59
N MET A 17 13.69 6.68 -2.19
CA MET A 17 13.78 6.00 -3.48
C MET A 17 12.70 6.47 -4.45
N GLY A 18 13.06 6.49 -5.74
CA GLY A 18 12.13 6.56 -6.86
C GLY A 18 12.05 5.21 -7.59
N GLY A 19 11.64 5.24 -8.87
CA GLY A 19 11.66 4.06 -9.73
C GLY A 19 13.06 3.44 -9.85
N VAL A 20 13.14 2.11 -9.87
CA VAL A 20 14.42 1.38 -9.97
C VAL A 20 14.70 0.91 -11.40
N VAL A 21 13.67 0.44 -12.11
CA VAL A 21 13.75 -0.06 -13.49
C VAL A 21 12.61 0.58 -14.30
N PRO A 22 12.81 0.91 -15.60
CA PRO A 22 11.73 1.38 -16.45
C PRO A 22 10.53 0.43 -16.47
N GLY A 23 9.31 0.99 -16.47
CA GLY A 23 8.07 0.21 -16.47
C GLY A 23 7.63 -0.32 -15.10
N GLN A 24 8.38 -0.06 -14.04
CA GLN A 24 7.98 -0.40 -12.68
C GLN A 24 7.15 0.71 -12.03
N THR A 25 6.07 0.32 -11.37
CA THR A 25 5.23 1.22 -10.60
C THR A 25 5.83 1.49 -9.21
N THR A 26 5.48 2.63 -8.63
CA THR A 26 5.93 2.99 -7.27
C THR A 26 5.44 2.00 -6.22
N ASP A 27 4.24 1.43 -6.36
CA ASP A 27 3.73 0.46 -5.39
C ASP A 27 4.51 -0.84 -5.43
N ALA A 28 4.91 -1.29 -6.62
CA ALA A 28 5.77 -2.45 -6.79
C ALA A 28 7.16 -2.21 -6.19
N VAL A 29 7.74 -1.02 -6.41
CA VAL A 29 9.02 -0.63 -5.81
C VAL A 29 8.94 -0.62 -4.29
N ALA A 30 7.88 -0.05 -3.71
CA ALA A 30 7.68 0.01 -2.27
C ALA A 30 7.53 -1.39 -1.65
N ALA A 31 6.71 -2.25 -2.27
CA ALA A 31 6.52 -3.61 -1.81
C ALA A 31 7.79 -4.48 -1.97
N MET A 32 8.60 -4.26 -3.01
CA MET A 32 9.90 -4.95 -3.15
C MET A 32 10.90 -4.49 -2.11
N LEU A 33 11.01 -3.17 -1.88
CA LEU A 33 11.90 -2.64 -0.86
C LEU A 33 11.52 -3.22 0.50
N ALA A 34 10.23 -3.21 0.85
CA ALA A 34 9.74 -3.75 2.11
C ALA A 34 10.04 -5.26 2.26
N SER A 35 9.92 -6.03 1.17
CA SER A 35 10.35 -7.42 1.15
C SER A 35 11.86 -7.58 1.34
N SER A 36 12.68 -6.76 0.66
CA SER A 36 14.14 -6.81 0.74
C SER A 36 14.67 -6.41 2.12
N SER A 37 14.01 -5.45 2.78
CA SER A 37 14.35 -5.01 4.14
C SER A 37 13.70 -5.85 5.25
N LYS A 38 12.93 -6.89 4.89
CA LYS A 38 12.16 -7.71 5.84
C LYS A 38 11.25 -6.88 6.75
N SER A 39 10.63 -5.83 6.19
CA SER A 39 9.74 -4.96 6.94
C SER A 39 8.48 -5.71 7.36
N GLU A 40 8.04 -5.48 8.59
CA GLU A 40 6.78 -6.05 9.13
C GLU A 40 5.54 -5.33 8.60
N LEU A 41 5.71 -4.09 8.14
CA LEU A 41 4.63 -3.20 7.75
C LEU A 41 5.00 -2.39 6.50
N LEU A 42 4.04 -2.31 5.56
CA LEU A 42 4.07 -1.39 4.43
C LEU A 42 2.94 -0.38 4.58
N VAL A 43 3.23 0.91 4.39
CA VAL A 43 2.23 1.98 4.54
C VAL A 43 2.16 2.80 3.26
N PHE A 44 0.98 2.84 2.64
CA PHE A 44 0.65 3.71 1.53
C PHE A 44 -0.14 4.92 2.02
N PHE A 45 0.30 6.12 1.64
CA PHE A 45 -0.48 7.33 1.84
C PHE A 45 -1.17 7.75 0.55
N THR A 46 -2.49 7.93 0.63
CA THR A 46 -3.35 8.30 -0.49
C THR A 46 -4.20 9.52 -0.15
N ASP A 47 -4.77 10.14 -1.17
CA ASP A 47 -5.66 11.29 -1.09
C ASP A 47 -7.10 10.93 -0.68
N VAL A 48 -7.59 9.73 -1.05
CA VAL A 48 -8.94 9.26 -0.72
C VAL A 48 -9.06 8.59 0.65
N GLY A 49 -7.93 8.34 1.32
CA GLY A 49 -7.88 7.92 2.72
C GLY A 49 -8.11 6.43 3.01
N GLY A 50 -8.05 5.57 2.00
CA GLY A 50 -8.21 4.12 2.15
C GLY A 50 -8.50 3.44 0.81
N VAL A 51 -8.78 2.15 0.85
CA VAL A 51 -9.30 1.38 -0.28
C VAL A 51 -10.82 1.45 -0.28
N TYR A 52 -11.42 1.68 -1.45
CA TYR A 52 -12.85 1.81 -1.63
C TYR A 52 -13.36 0.89 -2.75
N THR A 53 -14.65 0.59 -2.73
CA THR A 53 -15.32 -0.18 -3.81
C THR A 53 -15.31 0.52 -5.17
N ALA A 54 -15.20 1.86 -5.18
CA ALA A 54 -15.07 2.72 -6.35
C ALA A 54 -14.35 4.01 -5.93
N ASP A 55 -13.95 4.88 -6.86
CA ASP A 55 -13.37 6.17 -6.50
C ASP A 55 -14.40 7.04 -5.75
N PRO A 56 -14.19 7.39 -4.46
CA PRO A 56 -15.14 8.19 -3.70
C PRO A 56 -15.26 9.64 -4.18
N LYS A 57 -14.31 10.13 -5.00
CA LYS A 57 -14.41 11.45 -5.64
C LYS A 57 -15.39 11.45 -6.81
N LEU A 58 -15.61 10.29 -7.43
CA LEU A 58 -16.46 10.14 -8.62
C LEU A 58 -17.79 9.46 -8.29
N ASN A 59 -17.81 8.61 -7.26
CA ASN A 59 -18.98 7.82 -6.88
C ASN A 59 -19.33 8.04 -5.40
N PRO A 60 -20.41 8.78 -5.08
CA PRO A 60 -20.88 9.01 -3.71
C PRO A 60 -21.28 7.73 -2.97
N ARG A 61 -21.57 6.64 -3.71
CA ARG A 61 -21.92 5.33 -3.13
C ARG A 61 -20.68 4.45 -2.85
N ALA A 62 -19.47 4.98 -3.06
CA ALA A 62 -18.23 4.26 -2.77
C ALA A 62 -18.13 3.93 -1.27
N LYS A 63 -17.92 2.65 -0.95
CA LYS A 63 -17.77 2.18 0.43
C LYS A 63 -16.30 1.91 0.73
N LYS A 64 -15.81 2.42 1.85
CA LYS A 64 -14.44 2.18 2.32
C LYS A 64 -14.33 0.82 3.01
N PHE A 65 -13.27 0.08 2.71
CA PHE A 65 -12.89 -1.11 3.47
C PHE A 65 -12.11 -0.69 4.72
N LYS A 66 -12.53 -1.11 5.92
CA LYS A 66 -11.73 -0.90 7.15
C LYS A 66 -10.63 -1.95 7.28
N LEU A 67 -10.98 -3.20 6.99
CA LEU A 67 -10.10 -4.36 6.96
C LEU A 67 -10.44 -5.14 5.69
N MET A 68 -9.41 -5.67 5.03
CA MET A 68 -9.57 -6.60 3.93
C MET A 68 -8.40 -7.58 3.88
N THR A 69 -8.63 -8.74 3.28
CA THR A 69 -7.60 -9.71 2.94
C THR A 69 -6.90 -9.32 1.64
N VAL A 70 -5.69 -9.82 1.43
CA VAL A 70 -5.02 -9.64 0.13
C VAL A 70 -5.82 -10.30 -1.01
N ARG A 71 -6.56 -11.38 -0.73
CA ARG A 71 -7.45 -12.01 -1.74
C ARG A 71 -8.55 -11.06 -2.20
N GLU A 72 -9.17 -10.31 -1.30
CA GLU A 72 -10.15 -9.28 -1.65
C GLU A 72 -9.52 -8.14 -2.43
N LEU A 73 -8.29 -7.73 -2.08
CA LEU A 73 -7.55 -6.72 -2.84
C LEU A 73 -7.36 -7.19 -4.29
N MET A 74 -6.92 -8.44 -4.48
CA MET A 74 -6.72 -9.01 -5.81
C MET A 74 -8.01 -9.11 -6.62
N LYS A 75 -9.15 -9.43 -5.99
CA LYS A 75 -10.46 -9.42 -6.67
C LYS A 75 -10.83 -8.02 -7.15
N LEU A 76 -10.59 -6.99 -6.33
CA LEU A 76 -10.86 -5.60 -6.67
C LEU A 76 -9.97 -5.12 -7.83
N VAL A 77 -8.69 -5.47 -7.79
CA VAL A 77 -7.72 -5.21 -8.86
C VAL A 77 -8.14 -5.90 -10.17
N ALA A 78 -8.59 -7.16 -10.12
CA ALA A 78 -9.04 -7.89 -11.29
C ALA A 78 -10.32 -7.27 -11.90
N ALA A 79 -11.27 -6.86 -11.07
CA ALA A 79 -12.50 -6.21 -11.51
C ALA A 79 -12.24 -4.89 -12.26
N LYS A 80 -11.20 -4.12 -11.88
CA LYS A 80 -10.79 -2.91 -12.61
C LYS A 80 -10.33 -3.21 -14.03
N LYS A 81 -9.59 -4.29 -14.26
CA LYS A 81 -9.14 -4.63 -15.63
C LYS A 81 -10.33 -4.75 -16.61
N MET A 82 -11.51 -5.09 -16.08
CA MET A 82 -12.75 -5.20 -16.85
C MET A 82 -13.55 -3.89 -16.93
N LYS A 83 -13.31 -2.91 -16.03
CA LYS A 83 -14.05 -1.64 -15.97
C LYS A 83 -13.10 -0.45 -15.75
N PRO A 84 -12.77 0.29 -16.83
CA PRO A 84 -12.08 1.56 -16.73
C PRO A 84 -12.82 2.53 -15.78
N GLY A 85 -12.08 3.32 -14.98
CA GLY A 85 -12.67 4.30 -14.04
C GLY A 85 -12.66 3.90 -12.56
N ILE A 86 -12.24 2.69 -12.21
CA ILE A 86 -11.99 2.32 -10.80
C ILE A 86 -10.61 2.85 -10.39
N SER A 87 -10.55 3.81 -9.46
CA SER A 87 -9.28 4.20 -8.83
C SER A 87 -8.91 3.15 -7.79
N ILE A 88 -7.75 2.50 -7.96
CA ILE A 88 -7.17 1.60 -6.96
C ILE A 88 -5.91 2.27 -6.47
N VAL A 89 -5.74 2.28 -5.15
CA VAL A 89 -4.56 2.86 -4.51
C VAL A 89 -3.32 2.02 -4.74
N ILE A 90 -3.49 0.70 -4.98
CA ILE A 90 -2.40 -0.25 -5.20
C ILE A 90 -2.59 -0.88 -6.58
N ASP A 91 -1.59 -0.77 -7.44
CA ASP A 91 -1.62 -1.39 -8.76
C ASP A 91 -1.54 -2.94 -8.72
N PRO A 92 -1.86 -3.64 -9.83
CA PRO A 92 -1.84 -5.11 -9.85
C PRO A 92 -0.50 -5.77 -9.52
N VAL A 93 0.62 -5.15 -9.89
CA VAL A 93 1.97 -5.68 -9.64
C VAL A 93 2.28 -5.55 -8.15
N GLY A 94 2.04 -4.38 -7.55
CA GLY A 94 2.18 -4.15 -6.12
C GLY A 94 1.29 -5.08 -5.30
N ALA A 95 0.02 -5.23 -5.67
CA ALA A 95 -0.93 -6.11 -4.99
C ALA A 95 -0.49 -7.59 -5.01
N LYS A 96 0.00 -8.08 -6.16
CA LYS A 96 0.54 -9.44 -6.28
C LYS A 96 1.78 -9.64 -5.41
N LEU A 97 2.61 -8.61 -5.27
CA LEU A 97 3.79 -8.69 -4.43
C LEU A 97 3.44 -8.70 -2.93
N ILE A 98 2.48 -7.87 -2.51
CA ILE A 98 1.91 -7.91 -1.16
C ILE A 98 1.35 -9.30 -0.86
N GLN A 99 0.65 -9.91 -1.82
CA GLN A 99 0.13 -11.27 -1.70
C GLN A 99 1.23 -12.29 -1.49
N ARG A 100 2.27 -12.24 -2.31
CA ARG A 100 3.39 -13.20 -2.25
C ARG A 100 4.22 -13.06 -0.98
N THR A 101 4.39 -11.84 -0.49
CA THR A 101 5.22 -11.55 0.69
C THR A 101 4.46 -11.70 2.00
N GLY A 102 3.13 -11.62 1.98
CA GLY A 102 2.33 -11.61 3.19
C GLY A 102 2.58 -10.39 4.06
N ILE A 103 3.13 -9.30 3.50
CA ILE A 103 3.43 -8.10 4.28
C ILE A 103 2.12 -7.41 4.69
N ARG A 104 1.97 -7.18 5.99
CA ARG A 104 0.85 -6.37 6.50
C ARG A 104 0.94 -4.99 5.87
N THR A 105 -0.16 -4.54 5.27
CA THR A 105 -0.17 -3.28 4.52
C THR A 105 -1.26 -2.36 5.05
N LEU A 106 -0.94 -1.08 5.24
CA LEU A 106 -1.90 -0.03 5.58
C LEU A 106 -2.07 0.91 4.39
N VAL A 107 -3.31 1.28 4.11
CA VAL A 107 -3.63 2.34 3.15
C VAL A 107 -4.30 3.48 3.91
N LEU A 108 -3.58 4.57 4.11
CA LEU A 108 -3.94 5.68 4.99
C LEU A 108 -4.13 6.99 4.22
N GLY A 109 -4.90 7.90 4.81
CA GLY A 109 -5.06 9.26 4.29
C GLY A 109 -3.98 10.22 4.78
N ARG A 110 -3.81 11.34 4.08
CA ARG A 110 -2.88 12.43 4.47
C ARG A 110 -3.04 12.90 5.92
N ARG A 111 -4.26 12.87 6.46
CA ARG A 111 -4.56 13.28 7.84
C ARG A 111 -3.88 12.38 8.88
N GLU A 112 -3.58 11.13 8.53
CA GLU A 112 -2.94 10.15 9.43
C GLU A 112 -1.41 10.28 9.47
N ILE A 113 -0.79 11.06 8.57
CA ILE A 113 0.68 11.21 8.51
C ILE A 113 1.23 11.68 9.87
N LYS A 114 0.60 12.70 10.47
CA LYS A 114 1.01 13.24 11.78
C LYS A 114 0.83 12.24 12.92
N ARG A 115 -0.06 11.26 12.74
CA ARG A 115 -0.39 10.22 13.73
C ARG A 115 0.36 8.92 13.50
N LEU A 116 1.24 8.85 12.50
CA LEU A 116 1.96 7.63 12.18
C LEU A 116 2.68 7.02 13.41
N PRO A 117 3.38 7.79 14.29
CA PRO A 117 4.01 7.20 15.48
C PRO A 117 3.02 6.56 16.47
N GLU A 118 1.77 7.03 16.55
CA GLU A 118 0.73 6.40 17.37
C GLU A 118 0.22 5.13 16.69
N ILE A 119 0.00 5.17 15.38
CA ILE A 119 -0.49 4.04 14.58
C ILE A 119 0.52 2.88 14.63
N LEU A 120 1.82 3.18 14.51
CA LEU A 120 2.90 2.19 14.63
C LEU A 120 2.94 1.56 16.03
N ARG A 121 2.48 2.27 17.07
CA ARG A 121 2.33 1.75 18.44
C ARG A 121 0.98 1.04 18.68
N GLY A 122 0.17 0.87 17.64
CA GLY A 122 -1.10 0.14 17.72
C GLY A 122 -2.36 1.00 17.85
N ALA A 123 -2.25 2.33 17.75
CA ALA A 123 -3.44 3.19 17.74
C ALA A 123 -4.33 2.92 16.52
N LYS A 124 -5.65 3.11 16.70
CA LYS A 124 -6.62 2.99 15.61
C LYS A 124 -6.40 4.08 14.56
N HIS A 125 -6.56 3.70 13.30
CA HIS A 125 -6.55 4.60 12.15
C HIS A 125 -7.87 4.54 11.37
N SER A 126 -8.10 5.58 10.58
CA SER A 126 -9.28 5.71 9.73
C SER A 126 -9.15 5.02 8.36
N GLY A 127 -7.94 4.60 7.99
CA GLY A 127 -7.64 3.95 6.71
C GLY A 127 -8.05 2.47 6.60
N THR A 128 -7.46 1.76 5.64
CA THR A 128 -7.69 0.34 5.39
C THR A 128 -6.49 -0.48 5.84
N THR A 129 -6.75 -1.53 6.62
CA THR A 129 -5.75 -2.57 6.92
C THR A 129 -5.91 -3.72 5.93
N ILE A 130 -4.80 -4.13 5.33
CA ILE A 130 -4.71 -5.28 4.44
C ILE A 130 -3.89 -6.35 5.15
N VAL A 131 -4.50 -7.51 5.38
CA VAL A 131 -3.87 -8.64 6.08
C VAL A 131 -3.68 -9.83 5.15
N PRO A 132 -2.66 -10.67 5.39
CA PRO A 132 -2.59 -12.01 4.83
C PRO A 132 -3.89 -12.77 5.14
N GLY A 133 -4.36 -13.59 4.21
CA GLY A 133 -5.57 -14.40 4.38
C GLY A 133 -5.54 -15.71 3.61
#